data_AF-A0A103DX63-F1
#
_entry.id   AF-A0A103DX63-F1
#
_cell.length_a   1.000
_cell.length_b   1.000
_cell.length_c   1.000
_cell.angle_alpha   90.00
_cell.angle_beta   90.00
_cell.angle_gamma   90.00
#
_symmetry.space_group_name_H-M   'P 1'
#
loop_
_entity.id
_entity.type
_entity.pdbx_description
1 polymer ?
#
loop_
_entity_poly.entity_id
_entity_poly.type
_entity_poly.pdbx_seq_one_letter_code
_entity_poly.pdbx_strand_id
1 'polypeptide(L)'
;MRCATKRWAHCAYRSRGVALPGVLAVTASLAVMSSAWFEIAATEMRRTTSLASRLIAFHAADAALDACADALLNGTAAHDAASAEDAAGEPAGWRSTGAFDGSRAFAPYPNWPNAAQAPSCVIEAWRLPARPGARAYVVTARGIGATRDTGEWLQLQIVVERGRVERRWRRVVGRPA
;
A
#
# COMPACT_ATOMS: atom_id res chain seq x y z
N MET A 1 -30.93 -66.99 -53.01
CA MET A 1 -29.46 -67.08 -52.83
C MET A 1 -28.86 -65.67 -52.81
N ARG A 2 -28.38 -65.26 -51.63
CA ARG A 2 -27.22 -64.41 -51.26
C ARG A 2 -26.85 -63.13 -52.06
N CYS A 3 -26.76 -62.03 -51.28
CA CYS A 3 -25.65 -61.04 -51.16
C CYS A 3 -25.24 -60.17 -52.38
N ALA A 4 -24.87 -58.90 -52.27
CA ALA A 4 -24.63 -58.01 -51.13
C ALA A 4 -24.59 -56.55 -51.58
N THR A 5 -25.05 -55.68 -50.69
CA THR A 5 -24.87 -54.23 -50.64
C THR A 5 -23.39 -53.84 -50.67
N LYS A 6 -22.92 -53.20 -51.75
CA LYS A 6 -21.59 -52.58 -51.79
C LYS A 6 -21.64 -51.19 -51.16
N ARG A 7 -21.36 -51.22 -49.86
CA ARG A 7 -20.97 -50.16 -48.94
C ARG A 7 -20.11 -49.09 -49.63
N TRP A 8 -20.58 -47.85 -49.61
CA TRP A 8 -19.83 -46.67 -50.03
C TRP A 8 -18.63 -46.53 -49.09
N ALA A 9 -17.48 -46.99 -49.57
CA ALA A 9 -16.23 -46.93 -48.86
C ALA A 9 -15.83 -45.46 -48.73
N HIS A 10 -15.86 -44.99 -47.49
CA HIS A 10 -15.16 -43.81 -47.00
C HIS A 10 -13.87 -43.56 -47.79
N CYS A 11 -13.80 -42.41 -48.47
CA CYS A 11 -12.54 -41.79 -48.84
C CYS A 11 -11.79 -41.42 -47.55
N ALA A 12 -11.18 -42.43 -46.93
CA ALA A 12 -10.16 -42.25 -45.92
C ALA A 12 -8.95 -41.65 -46.62
N TYR A 13 -8.91 -40.32 -46.59
CA TYR A 13 -7.80 -39.48 -46.98
C TYR A 13 -6.53 -39.97 -46.26
N ARG A 14 -5.70 -40.68 -47.00
CA ARG A 14 -4.46 -41.32 -46.53
C ARG A 14 -3.33 -40.30 -46.58
N SER A 15 -3.36 -39.32 -45.68
CA SER A 15 -2.24 -38.42 -45.39
C SER A 15 -1.67 -38.75 -44.01
N ARG A 16 -1.03 -39.93 -43.92
CA ARG A 16 -0.50 -40.49 -42.68
C ARG A 16 1.01 -40.25 -42.61
N GLY A 17 1.41 -39.18 -41.92
CA GLY A 17 2.80 -38.93 -41.58
C GLY A 17 3.03 -37.57 -40.90
N VAL A 18 2.49 -36.49 -41.46
CA VAL A 18 2.86 -35.10 -41.05
C VAL A 18 1.68 -34.25 -40.57
N ALA A 19 0.44 -34.57 -40.94
CA ALA A 19 -0.72 -33.73 -40.61
C ALA A 19 -1.03 -33.63 -39.10
N LEU A 20 -0.98 -34.74 -38.37
CA LEU A 20 -1.23 -34.75 -36.92
C LEU A 20 -0.13 -33.99 -36.14
N PRO A 21 1.17 -34.25 -36.36
CA PRO A 21 2.23 -33.44 -35.74
C PRO A 21 2.12 -31.95 -36.06
N GLY A 22 1.76 -31.60 -37.30
CA GLY A 22 1.57 -30.20 -37.71
C GLY A 22 0.43 -29.52 -36.95
N VAL A 23 -0.74 -30.15 -36.87
CA VAL A 23 -1.87 -29.62 -36.11
C VAL A 23 -1.52 -29.50 -34.63
N LEU A 24 -0.88 -30.52 -34.05
CA LEU A 24 -0.43 -30.48 -32.65
C LEU A 24 0.58 -29.37 -32.39
N ALA A 25 1.51 -29.13 -33.32
CA ALA A 25 2.46 -28.03 -33.20
C ALA A 25 1.73 -26.68 -33.22
N VAL A 26 0.79 -26.48 -34.15
CA VAL A 26 0.01 -25.24 -34.24
C VAL A 26 -0.86 -25.03 -33.00
N THR A 27 -1.58 -26.05 -32.54
CA THR A 27 -2.41 -25.93 -31.33
C THR A 27 -1.58 -25.71 -30.08
N ALA A 28 -0.42 -26.37 -29.97
CA ALA A 28 0.52 -26.13 -28.88
C ALA A 28 1.06 -24.69 -28.90
N SER A 29 1.47 -24.17 -30.06
CA SER A 29 1.92 -22.78 -30.18
C SER A 29 0.81 -21.78 -29.82
N LEU A 30 -0.42 -22.01 -30.28
CA LEU A 30 -1.57 -21.17 -29.92
C LEU A 30 -1.90 -21.23 -28.42
N ALA A 31 -1.81 -22.41 -27.82
CA ALA A 31 -2.04 -22.60 -26.38
C ALA A 31 -0.96 -21.85 -25.56
N VAL A 32 0.32 -21.99 -25.92
CA VAL A 32 1.44 -21.31 -25.25
C VAL A 32 1.33 -19.79 -25.40
N MET A 33 0.98 -19.29 -26.59
CA MET A 33 0.78 -17.85 -26.80
C MET A 33 -0.40 -17.33 -25.96
N SER A 34 -1.52 -18.05 -25.94
CA SER A 34 -2.69 -17.67 -25.14
C SER A 34 -2.39 -17.65 -23.64
N SER A 35 -1.65 -18.64 -23.14
CA SER A 35 -1.24 -18.67 -21.73
C SER A 35 -0.30 -17.52 -21.38
N ALA A 36 0.64 -17.19 -22.27
CA ALA A 36 1.53 -16.05 -22.08
C ALA A 36 0.74 -14.73 -21.99
N TRP A 37 -0.23 -14.50 -22.90
CA TRP A 37 -1.10 -13.32 -22.85
C TRP A 37 -1.96 -13.27 -21.59
N PHE A 38 -2.50 -14.42 -21.15
CA PHE A 38 -3.28 -14.49 -19.92
C PHE A 38 -2.43 -14.10 -18.70
N GLU A 39 -1.19 -14.59 -18.61
CA GLU A 39 -0.29 -14.21 -17.53
C GLU A 39 0.08 -12.73 -17.57
N ILE A 40 0.34 -12.17 -18.76
CA ILE A 40 0.58 -10.73 -18.91
C ILE A 40 -0.65 -9.94 -18.41
N ALA A 41 -1.86 -10.29 -18.83
CA ALA A 41 -3.08 -9.62 -18.38
C ALA A 41 -3.30 -9.77 -16.87
N ALA A 42 -3.07 -10.96 -16.31
CA ALA A 42 -3.23 -11.23 -14.89
C ALA A 42 -2.19 -10.46 -14.05
N THR A 43 -0.95 -10.35 -14.52
CA THR A 43 0.08 -9.55 -13.85
C THR A 43 -0.24 -8.06 -13.87
N GLU A 44 -0.76 -7.54 -14.98
CA GLU A 44 -1.17 -6.13 -15.07
C GLU A 44 -2.33 -5.83 -14.11
N MET A 45 -3.34 -6.71 -14.04
CA MET A 45 -4.44 -6.57 -13.08
C MET A 45 -3.97 -6.60 -11.61
N ARG A 46 -2.98 -7.44 -11.29
CA ARG A 46 -2.37 -7.45 -9.95
C ARG A 46 -1.60 -6.16 -9.65
N ARG A 47 -0.95 -5.56 -10.65
CA ARG A 47 -0.24 -4.28 -10.49
C ARG A 47 -1.22 -3.12 -10.25
N THR A 48 -2.29 -3.04 -11.03
CA THR A 48 -3.28 -1.97 -10.88
C THR A 48 -3.99 -2.04 -9.53
N THR A 49 -4.34 -3.24 -9.05
CA THR A 49 -4.95 -3.41 -7.72
C THR A 49 -3.98 -3.08 -6.58
N SER A 50 -2.70 -3.45 -6.70
CA SER A 50 -1.66 -3.06 -5.74
C SER A 50 -1.45 -1.55 -5.70
N LEU A 51 -1.41 -0.89 -6.86
CA LEU A 51 -1.29 0.56 -6.96
C LEU A 51 -2.51 1.27 -6.38
N ALA A 52 -3.72 0.81 -6.67
CA ALA A 52 -4.94 1.36 -6.10
C ALA A 52 -4.94 1.24 -4.56
N SER A 53 -4.51 0.09 -4.02
CA SER A 53 -4.38 -0.11 -2.58
C SER A 53 -3.38 0.87 -1.94
N ARG A 54 -2.24 1.13 -2.61
CA ARG A 54 -1.24 2.11 -2.14
C ARG A 54 -1.77 3.54 -2.17
N LEU A 55 -2.54 3.91 -3.20
CA LEU A 55 -3.18 5.23 -3.25
C LEU A 55 -4.18 5.42 -2.11
N ILE A 56 -4.99 4.40 -1.80
CA ILE A 56 -5.90 4.42 -0.65
C ILE A 56 -5.11 4.64 0.64
N ALA A 57 -4.03 3.87 0.85
CA ALA A 57 -3.17 3.99 2.02
C ALA A 57 -2.55 5.40 2.13
N PHE A 58 -2.03 5.94 1.03
CA PHE A 58 -1.44 7.28 0.99
C PHE A 58 -2.46 8.36 1.34
N HIS A 59 -3.64 8.35 0.71
CA HIS A 59 -4.69 9.34 0.99
C HIS A 59 -5.23 9.24 2.42
N ALA A 60 -5.35 8.02 2.96
CA ALA A 60 -5.75 7.81 4.34
C ALA A 60 -4.68 8.38 5.31
N ALA A 61 -3.40 8.16 5.02
CA ALA A 61 -2.29 8.70 5.81
C ALA A 61 -2.23 10.23 5.74
N ASP A 62 -2.44 10.81 4.56
CA ASP A 62 -2.40 12.25 4.32
C ASP A 62 -3.52 12.97 5.07
N ALA A 63 -4.76 12.47 4.93
CA ALA A 63 -5.90 13.00 5.66
C ALA A 63 -5.71 12.90 7.18
N ALA A 64 -5.19 11.78 7.68
CA ALA A 64 -4.88 11.66 9.11
C ALA A 64 -3.75 12.60 9.53
N LEU A 65 -2.73 12.80 8.71
CA LEU A 65 -1.62 13.70 9.01
C LEU A 65 -2.09 15.14 9.21
N ASP A 66 -2.94 15.63 8.31
CA ASP A 66 -3.54 16.97 8.40
C ASP A 66 -4.44 17.09 9.63
N ALA A 67 -5.36 16.14 9.83
CA ALA A 67 -6.28 16.17 10.97
C ALA A 67 -5.53 16.10 12.33
N CYS A 68 -4.47 15.30 12.40
CA CYS A 68 -3.63 15.23 13.60
C CYS A 68 -2.80 16.49 13.82
N ALA A 69 -2.27 17.09 12.75
CA ALA A 69 -1.55 18.35 12.84
C ALA A 69 -2.47 19.47 13.34
N ASP A 70 -3.71 19.52 12.88
CA ASP A 70 -4.69 20.50 13.32
C ASP A 70 -5.15 20.24 14.76
N ALA A 71 -5.41 18.98 15.12
CA ALA A 71 -5.73 18.60 16.50
C ALA A 71 -4.58 18.90 17.48
N LEU A 72 -3.32 18.75 17.05
CA LEU A 72 -2.15 19.15 17.83
C LEU A 72 -2.11 20.66 18.06
N LEU A 73 -2.29 21.45 16.99
CA LEU A 73 -2.25 22.91 17.08
C LEU A 73 -3.41 23.47 17.91
N ASN A 74 -4.56 22.81 17.90
CA ASN A 74 -5.72 23.13 18.72
C ASN A 74 -5.62 22.58 20.17
N GLY A 75 -4.58 21.79 20.48
CA GLY A 75 -4.36 21.23 21.82
C GLY A 75 -5.30 20.08 22.19
N THR A 76 -5.97 19.46 21.23
CA THR A 76 -6.92 18.36 21.46
C THR A 76 -6.31 16.98 21.26
N ALA A 77 -5.14 16.88 20.61
CA ALA A 77 -4.46 15.61 20.39
C ALA A 77 -3.54 15.25 21.58
N ALA A 78 -3.65 14.00 22.04
CA ALA A 78 -2.66 13.41 22.93
C ALA A 78 -1.33 13.26 22.19
N HIS A 79 -0.23 13.54 22.89
CA HIS A 79 1.13 13.43 22.36
C HIS A 79 2.07 13.00 23.46
N ASP A 80 3.16 12.34 23.08
CA ASP A 80 4.17 11.91 24.04
C ASP A 80 5.00 13.11 24.49
N ALA A 81 5.31 13.15 25.79
CA ALA A 81 6.23 14.12 26.33
C ALA A 81 7.64 13.87 25.79
N ALA A 82 8.40 14.93 25.52
CA ALA A 82 9.77 14.80 25.03
C ALA A 82 10.64 14.16 26.12
N SER A 83 11.11 12.93 25.88
CA SER A 83 11.93 12.22 26.87
C SER A 83 13.30 12.91 27.03
N ALA A 84 13.97 12.70 28.16
CA ALA A 84 15.32 13.23 28.38
C ALA A 84 16.36 12.60 27.43
N GLU A 85 16.08 11.40 26.93
CA GLU A 85 16.91 10.62 26.00
C GLU A 85 16.79 11.14 24.55
N ASP A 86 15.65 11.75 24.20
CA ASP A 86 15.42 12.42 22.91
C ASP A 86 16.14 13.78 22.78
N ALA A 87 16.90 14.20 23.79
CA ALA A 87 17.59 15.49 23.80
C ALA A 87 18.71 15.59 22.73
N ALA A 88 19.17 14.45 22.18
CA ALA A 88 20.27 14.40 21.21
C ALA A 88 19.82 14.25 19.74
N GLY A 89 18.53 14.02 19.46
CA GLY A 89 18.09 13.65 18.11
C GLY A 89 16.59 13.85 17.88
N GLU A 90 16.15 13.51 16.67
CA GLU A 90 14.73 13.52 16.34
C GLU A 90 14.03 12.29 16.93
N PRO A 91 12.81 12.44 17.49
CA PRO A 91 12.03 11.32 17.99
C PRO A 91 11.81 10.24 16.93
N ALA A 92 11.91 8.99 17.36
CA ALA A 92 11.79 7.81 16.52
C ALA A 92 10.87 6.75 17.12
N GLY A 93 10.12 7.06 18.18
CA GLY A 93 9.25 6.11 18.86
C GLY A 93 8.11 5.59 17.98
N TRP A 94 7.71 6.33 16.95
CA TRP A 94 6.80 5.84 15.90
C TRP A 94 7.30 4.59 15.17
N ARG A 95 8.61 4.31 15.18
CA ARG A 95 9.20 3.09 14.60
C ARG A 95 9.07 1.87 15.50
N SER A 96 8.61 2.02 16.75
CA SER A 96 8.40 0.87 17.62
C SER A 96 7.23 0.02 17.14
N THR A 97 7.34 -1.30 17.33
CA THR A 97 6.26 -2.23 17.05
C THR A 97 5.02 -1.84 17.86
N GLY A 98 3.87 -1.74 17.20
CA GLY A 98 2.61 -1.40 17.85
C GLY A 98 2.43 0.09 18.22
N ALA A 99 3.32 0.98 17.78
CA ALA A 99 3.18 2.43 18.02
C ALA A 99 1.81 2.99 17.60
N PHE A 100 1.19 2.37 16.59
CA PHE A 100 -0.08 2.78 16.01
C PHE A 100 -1.29 1.93 16.46
N ASP A 101 -1.10 0.99 17.40
CA ASP A 101 -2.11 -0.03 17.75
C ASP A 101 -2.60 0.07 19.22
N GLY A 102 -2.49 1.26 19.83
CA GLY A 102 -2.89 1.48 21.22
C GLY A 102 -3.22 2.94 21.56
N SER A 103 -3.20 3.29 22.85
CA SER A 103 -3.58 4.62 23.37
C SER A 103 -2.67 5.76 22.88
N ARG A 104 -1.48 5.44 22.38
CA ARG A 104 -0.53 6.38 21.77
C ARG A 104 -0.99 6.85 20.37
N ALA A 105 -1.83 6.05 19.71
CA ALA A 105 -2.30 6.33 18.36
C ALA A 105 -3.60 7.13 18.42
N PHE A 106 -3.60 8.29 17.77
CA PHE A 106 -4.80 9.08 17.55
C PHE A 106 -5.40 8.74 16.18
N ALA A 107 -6.66 8.33 16.14
CA ALA A 107 -7.37 8.00 14.91
C ALA A 107 -8.46 9.05 14.65
N PRO A 108 -8.18 10.10 13.86
CA PRO A 108 -9.13 11.18 13.61
C PRO A 108 -10.36 10.73 12.82
N TYR A 109 -10.21 9.69 12.00
CA TYR A 109 -11.27 9.10 11.21
C TYR A 109 -11.51 7.66 11.69
N PRO A 110 -12.70 7.33 12.22
CA PRO A 110 -12.99 5.96 12.69
C PRO A 110 -13.10 4.95 11.54
N ASN A 111 -13.30 5.43 10.32
CA ASN A 111 -13.29 4.65 9.09
C ASN A 111 -12.71 5.48 7.95
N TRP A 112 -12.19 4.80 6.93
CA TRP A 112 -11.76 5.43 5.69
C TRP A 112 -12.26 4.60 4.50
N PRO A 113 -12.81 5.22 3.45
CA PRO A 113 -13.38 4.49 2.32
C PRO A 113 -12.38 3.50 1.71
N ASN A 114 -12.81 2.24 1.56
CA ASN A 114 -12.03 1.15 0.99
C ASN A 114 -10.70 0.82 1.70
N ALA A 115 -10.46 1.34 2.90
CA ALA A 115 -9.31 0.97 3.72
C ALA A 115 -9.63 -0.24 4.61
N ALA A 116 -8.67 -1.13 4.77
CA ALA A 116 -8.77 -2.29 5.65
C ALA A 116 -8.69 -1.93 7.15
N GLN A 117 -8.25 -0.71 7.48
CA GLN A 117 -8.19 -0.18 8.83
C GLN A 117 -8.29 1.35 8.80
N ALA A 118 -8.84 1.93 9.87
CA ALA A 118 -8.82 3.36 10.10
C ALA A 118 -7.38 3.92 10.09
N PRO A 119 -7.13 5.07 9.45
CA PRO A 119 -5.84 5.72 9.54
C PRO A 119 -5.63 6.31 10.93
N SER A 120 -4.38 6.32 11.38
CA SER A 120 -4.01 6.80 12.71
C SER A 120 -2.68 7.54 12.68
N CYS A 121 -2.39 8.33 13.70
CA CYS A 121 -1.13 9.05 13.82
C CYS A 121 -0.55 8.92 15.24
N VAL A 122 0.76 9.11 15.32
CA VAL A 122 1.51 9.26 16.57
C VAL A 122 2.15 10.64 16.55
N ILE A 123 2.09 11.34 17.69
CA ILE A 123 2.65 12.68 17.86
C ILE A 123 3.69 12.64 18.96
N GLU A 124 4.93 12.99 18.61
CA GLU A 124 6.06 12.95 19.52
C GLU A 124 6.61 14.37 19.72
N ALA A 125 6.72 14.83 20.96
CA ALA A 125 7.37 16.10 21.25
C ALA A 125 8.88 15.98 21.05
N TRP A 126 9.47 17.02 20.43
CA TRP A 126 10.87 17.12 20.11
C TRP A 126 11.49 18.35 20.77
N ARG A 127 12.62 18.18 21.46
CA ARG A 127 13.41 19.30 21.95
C ARG A 127 14.43 19.71 20.90
N LEU A 128 14.44 20.99 20.53
CA LEU A 128 15.43 21.58 19.64
C LEU A 128 16.52 22.28 20.48
N PRO A 129 17.74 21.74 20.61
CA PRO A 129 18.79 22.38 21.41
C PRO A 129 19.11 23.81 20.96
N ALA A 130 19.04 24.07 19.64
CA ALA A 130 19.27 25.39 19.06
C ALA A 130 18.10 26.39 19.25
N ARG A 131 16.89 25.91 19.62
CA ARG A 131 15.69 26.72 19.81
C ARG A 131 14.95 26.30 21.10
N PRO A 132 15.52 26.54 22.30
CA PRO A 132 14.97 26.04 23.56
C PRO A 132 13.59 26.62 23.92
N GLY A 133 13.22 27.78 23.34
CA GLY A 133 11.89 28.37 23.50
C GLY A 133 10.84 27.87 22.51
N ALA A 134 11.23 27.02 21.55
CA ALA A 134 10.32 26.45 20.56
C ALA A 134 9.73 25.12 21.06
N ARG A 135 8.44 24.91 20.79
CA ARG A 135 7.80 23.60 20.93
C ARG A 135 7.85 22.91 19.57
N ALA A 136 8.64 21.85 19.45
CA ALA A 136 8.71 21.08 18.21
C ALA A 136 8.02 19.73 18.38
N TYR A 137 7.47 19.23 17.28
CA TYR A 137 6.74 17.97 17.24
C TYR A 137 7.05 17.24 15.93
N VAL A 138 7.05 15.91 16.01
CA VAL A 138 7.04 15.01 14.88
C VAL A 138 5.67 14.33 14.85
N VAL A 139 4.90 14.60 13.81
CA VAL A 139 3.63 13.92 13.54
C VAL A 139 3.89 12.86 12.49
N THR A 140 3.64 11.61 12.83
CA THR A 140 3.74 10.49 11.89
C THR A 140 2.37 9.86 11.73
N ALA A 141 1.83 9.88 10.52
CA ALA A 141 0.55 9.25 10.19
C ALA A 141 0.78 7.93 9.45
N ARG A 142 -0.13 6.97 9.69
CA ARG A 142 -0.22 5.67 9.04
C ARG A 142 -1.57 5.56 8.37
N GLY A 143 -1.56 5.22 7.09
CA GLY A 143 -2.75 4.79 6.35
C GLY A 143 -2.60 3.34 5.91
N ILE A 144 -3.71 2.60 5.95
CA ILE A 144 -3.78 1.22 5.48
C ILE A 144 -4.66 1.19 4.23
N GLY A 145 -4.19 0.50 3.19
CA GLY A 145 -4.84 0.38 1.90
C GLY A 145 -6.03 -0.59 1.93
N ALA A 146 -6.44 -1.08 0.76
CA ALA A 146 -7.51 -2.06 0.65
C ALA A 146 -7.17 -3.40 1.33
N THR A 147 -5.90 -3.68 1.56
CA THR A 147 -5.41 -4.84 2.33
C THR A 147 -4.52 -4.39 3.47
N ARG A 148 -4.45 -5.19 4.56
CA ARG A 148 -3.59 -4.91 5.72
C ARG A 148 -2.09 -4.96 5.40
N ASP A 149 -1.72 -5.57 4.28
CA ASP A 149 -0.34 -5.66 3.82
C ASP A 149 0.14 -4.38 3.15
N THR A 150 -0.80 -3.54 2.69
CA THR A 150 -0.49 -2.25 2.07
C THR A 150 -0.61 -1.16 3.11
N GLY A 151 0.52 -0.62 3.56
CA GLY A 151 0.55 0.51 4.49
C GLY A 151 1.48 1.59 3.96
N GLU A 152 1.10 2.85 4.19
CA GLU A 152 1.92 4.01 3.89
C GLU A 152 2.06 4.87 5.15
N TRP A 153 3.25 5.43 5.36
CA TRP A 153 3.53 6.30 6.49
C TRP A 153 4.01 7.65 6.00
N LEU A 154 3.42 8.72 6.53
CA LEU A 154 3.76 10.09 6.20
C LEU A 154 4.23 10.83 7.46
N GLN A 155 5.17 11.74 7.29
CA GLN A 155 5.74 12.49 8.41
C GLN A 155 5.79 13.99 8.17
N LEU A 156 5.32 14.75 9.16
CA LEU A 156 5.35 16.20 9.22
C LEU A 156 6.05 16.66 10.50
N GLN A 157 6.96 17.61 10.38
CA GLN A 157 7.56 18.31 11.52
C GLN A 157 6.87 19.65 11.72
N ILE A 158 6.51 19.94 12.97
CA ILE A 158 5.85 21.20 13.34
C ILE A 158 6.66 21.87 14.43
N VAL A 159 7.03 23.13 14.22
CA VAL A 159 7.70 23.96 15.22
C VAL A 159 6.81 25.15 15.53
N VAL A 160 6.49 25.35 16.80
CA VAL A 160 5.69 26.46 17.30
C VAL A 160 6.57 27.34 18.18
N GLU A 161 6.79 28.59 17.77
CA GLU A 161 7.59 29.56 18.51
C GLU A 161 6.94 30.95 18.45
N ARG A 162 6.70 31.58 19.60
CA ARG A 162 6.08 32.93 19.71
C ARG A 162 4.80 33.11 18.86
N GLY A 163 3.95 32.08 18.81
CA GLY A 163 2.71 32.09 18.03
C GLY A 163 2.87 31.84 16.53
N ARG A 164 4.10 31.74 16.02
CA ARG A 164 4.38 31.33 14.64
C ARG A 164 4.45 29.80 14.56
N VAL A 165 3.81 29.25 13.53
CA VAL A 165 3.86 27.82 13.20
C VAL A 165 4.72 27.62 11.95
N GLU A 166 5.76 26.82 12.06
CA GLU A 166 6.59 26.36 10.96
C GLU A 166 6.28 24.89 10.69
N ARG A 167 5.79 24.57 9.49
CA ARG A 167 5.53 23.20 9.02
C ARG A 167 6.63 22.79 8.05
N ARG A 168 7.32 21.69 8.32
CA ARG A 168 8.33 21.11 7.43
C ARG A 168 7.90 19.70 7.04
N TRP A 169 7.49 19.56 5.79
CA TRP A 169 7.21 18.25 5.20
C TRP A 169 8.50 17.45 5.09
N ARG A 170 8.47 16.18 5.47
CA ARG A 170 9.69 15.36 5.46
C ARG A 170 9.73 14.29 4.41
N ARG A 171 8.75 13.38 4.32
CA ARG A 171 8.75 12.28 3.34
C ARG A 171 7.60 11.31 3.59
N VAL A 172 7.38 10.45 2.59
CA VAL A 172 6.89 9.08 2.79
C VAL A 172 7.99 8.31 3.53
N VAL A 173 7.70 7.85 4.74
CA VAL A 173 8.66 7.09 5.55
C VAL A 173 8.41 5.60 5.41
N GLY A 174 9.47 4.80 5.54
CA GLY A 174 9.35 3.34 5.45
C GLY A 174 8.52 2.78 6.60
N ARG A 175 7.82 1.67 6.31
CA ARG A 175 7.17 0.84 7.33
C ARG A 175 8.16 0.58 8.48
N PRO A 176 7.76 0.75 9.76
CA PRO A 176 8.54 0.31 10.90
C PRO A 176 8.98 -1.15 10.73
N ALA A 177 10.26 -1.44 11.02
CA ALA A 177 10.83 -2.78 10.93
C ALA A 177 10.36 -3.68 12.06
#